data_AF-A0A955NJS6-F1
#
_entry.id   AF-A0A955NJS6-F1
#
_cell.length_a   1.000
_cell.length_b   1.000
_cell.length_c   1.000
_cell.angle_alpha   90.00
_cell.angle_beta   90.00
_cell.angle_gamma   90.00
#
_symmetry.space_group_name_H-M   'P 1'
#
loop_
_entity.id
_entity.type
_entity.pdbx_description
1 polymer ?
#
loop_
_entity_poly.entity_id
_entity_poly.type
_entity_poly.pdbx_seq_one_letter_code
_entity_poly.pdbx_strand_id
1 'polypeptide(L)'
;MLALLDANVRGVGPEEAQGARDWNEYTWRGDQAPGTPFATGLQASDMDFSDMRFSKLVVQIGKNLVENKMPESHWLNECMERGGKLVCITPDYSAPSAKSDYWIGTRPGLGDLALLLSVAHLIIENKGYDEEFIKKFSDLPLLVRADTLKRLRPEEIIEGYQHKDLKGGPSYTGQGLTDEQREKIGDFCVWDSANNQAVAISRDEVGEKLTVDPALFGEFKVKTLDGQEVQVLTVMEMYHRHLKDYDPKTAAEISGADPELIERLANDLSTIKPAAIHFGEGINHYFHATLHNRACFLLATLTGNIGRHGGGCYAWAGNYKGALFQASAWSGPGVGAYKDEDPFNPVLDEAADVTHHNMHHYASGEEPSYWAHGEKILKVKTPEG
;
A
#
# COMPACT_ATOMS: atom_id res chain seq x y z
N MET A 1 -30.18 -14.15 -9.28
CA MET A 1 -31.58 -14.07 -9.79
C MET A 1 -31.73 -13.31 -11.11
N LEU A 2 -31.12 -12.14 -11.31
CA LEU A 2 -31.26 -11.41 -12.58
C LEU A 2 -30.74 -12.19 -13.81
N ALA A 3 -29.70 -13.00 -13.64
CA ALA A 3 -29.21 -13.88 -14.70
C ALA A 3 -30.26 -14.91 -15.19
N LEU A 4 -31.09 -15.45 -14.28
CA LEU A 4 -32.18 -16.35 -14.65
C LEU A 4 -33.26 -15.63 -15.47
N LEU A 5 -33.59 -14.39 -15.07
CA LEU A 5 -34.52 -13.54 -15.81
C LEU A 5 -33.97 -13.24 -17.22
N ASP A 6 -32.70 -12.89 -17.30
CA ASP A 6 -32.03 -12.57 -18.55
C ASP A 6 -31.97 -13.77 -19.51
N ALA A 7 -31.60 -14.95 -19.01
CA ALA A 7 -31.66 -16.20 -19.77
C ALA A 7 -33.07 -16.48 -20.31
N ASN A 8 -34.11 -16.23 -19.51
CA ASN A 8 -35.49 -16.39 -19.94
C ASN A 8 -35.91 -15.37 -21.02
N VAL A 9 -35.55 -14.10 -20.85
CA VAL A 9 -35.97 -13.01 -21.74
C VAL A 9 -35.20 -13.03 -23.06
N ARG A 10 -33.88 -13.24 -23.03
CA ARG A 10 -33.03 -13.30 -24.23
C ARG A 10 -32.94 -14.69 -24.86
N GLY A 11 -33.37 -15.74 -24.15
CA GLY A 11 -33.29 -17.13 -24.63
C GLY A 11 -31.86 -17.66 -24.69
N VAL A 12 -30.97 -17.16 -23.82
CA VAL A 12 -29.55 -17.52 -23.77
C VAL A 12 -29.28 -18.57 -22.68
N GLY A 13 -28.18 -19.31 -22.82
CA GLY A 13 -27.73 -20.28 -21.82
C GLY A 13 -27.03 -19.62 -20.62
N PRO A 14 -26.68 -20.39 -19.56
CA PRO A 14 -25.99 -19.87 -18.38
C PRO A 14 -24.73 -19.06 -18.73
N GLU A 15 -23.84 -19.59 -19.59
CA GLU A 15 -22.59 -18.92 -19.99
C GLU A 15 -22.76 -17.53 -20.63
N GLU A 16 -23.93 -17.27 -21.24
CA GLU A 16 -24.23 -16.02 -21.92
C GLU A 16 -25.18 -15.10 -21.12
N ALA A 17 -25.74 -15.62 -20.02
CA ALA A 17 -26.66 -14.91 -19.16
C ALA A 17 -25.94 -13.76 -18.43
N GLN A 18 -26.65 -12.65 -18.24
CA GLN A 18 -26.12 -11.45 -17.61
C GLN A 18 -26.97 -11.04 -16.40
N GLY A 19 -26.29 -10.65 -15.34
CA GLY A 19 -26.87 -10.13 -14.10
C GLY A 19 -26.94 -8.60 -14.08
N ALA A 20 -26.86 -8.06 -12.87
CA ALA A 20 -26.81 -6.60 -12.66
C ALA A 20 -25.44 -6.01 -13.03
N ARG A 21 -25.36 -4.68 -12.94
CA ARG A 21 -24.08 -3.97 -12.85
C ARG A 21 -23.77 -3.71 -11.38
N ASP A 22 -22.53 -4.00 -11.00
CA ASP A 22 -21.99 -3.67 -9.69
C ASP A 22 -21.13 -2.41 -9.82
N TRP A 23 -21.26 -1.48 -8.88
CA TRP A 23 -20.44 -0.26 -8.85
C TRP A 23 -19.47 -0.29 -7.67
N ASN A 24 -18.21 0.06 -7.94
CA ASN A 24 -17.22 0.19 -6.86
C ASN A 24 -17.50 1.45 -6.04
N GLU A 25 -17.91 1.27 -4.79
CA GLU A 25 -18.14 2.35 -3.83
C GLU A 25 -16.83 2.81 -3.16
N TYR A 26 -15.87 1.91 -2.97
CA TYR A 26 -14.69 2.21 -2.13
C TYR A 26 -13.78 3.26 -2.76
N THR A 27 -13.52 3.14 -4.07
CA THR A 27 -12.81 4.14 -4.89
C THR A 27 -13.68 5.37 -5.14
N TRP A 28 -14.97 5.20 -5.42
CA TRP A 28 -15.91 6.28 -5.73
C TRP A 28 -16.03 7.30 -4.60
N ARG A 29 -16.09 6.82 -3.35
CA ARG A 29 -16.12 7.66 -2.15
C ARG A 29 -14.77 8.31 -1.84
N GLY A 30 -13.69 7.89 -2.51
CA GLY A 30 -12.31 8.27 -2.17
C GLY A 30 -11.80 7.58 -0.90
N ASP A 31 -12.54 6.61 -0.37
CA ASP A 31 -12.20 5.94 0.89
C ASP A 31 -11.06 4.94 0.71
N GLN A 32 -10.93 4.34 -0.49
CA GLN A 32 -9.76 3.55 -0.80
C GLN A 32 -8.55 4.46 -0.85
N ALA A 33 -7.61 4.28 0.07
CA ALA A 33 -6.31 4.92 0.02
C ALA A 33 -5.58 4.51 -1.26
N PRO A 34 -5.52 5.38 -2.28
CA PRO A 34 -5.10 4.94 -3.60
C PRO A 34 -3.63 4.58 -3.63
N GLY A 35 -2.80 5.05 -2.69
CA GLY A 35 -1.39 4.68 -2.63
C GLY A 35 -1.09 3.37 -1.89
N THR A 36 -2.04 2.82 -1.11
CA THR A 36 -1.81 1.54 -0.41
C THR A 36 -1.54 0.39 -1.39
N PRO A 37 -2.35 0.17 -2.45
CA PRO A 37 -2.05 -0.87 -3.45
C PRO A 37 -0.69 -0.70 -4.14
N PHE A 38 -0.26 0.55 -4.37
CA PHE A 38 1.06 0.80 -4.98
C PHE A 38 2.22 0.52 -4.02
N ALA A 39 2.02 0.70 -2.71
CA ALA A 39 3.05 0.48 -1.71
C ALA A 39 3.13 -1.00 -1.28
N THR A 40 1.99 -1.69 -1.16
CA THR A 40 1.92 -3.02 -0.53
C THR A 40 1.43 -4.13 -1.45
N GLY A 41 0.80 -3.79 -2.58
CA GLY A 41 0.08 -4.75 -3.42
C GLY A 41 -1.26 -5.22 -2.84
N LEU A 42 -1.68 -4.70 -1.68
CA LEU A 42 -2.95 -5.02 -1.04
C LEU A 42 -3.99 -3.92 -1.31
N GLN A 43 -5.28 -4.28 -1.33
CA GLN A 43 -6.37 -3.31 -1.45
C GLN A 43 -6.31 -2.26 -0.32
N ALA A 44 -6.07 -2.73 0.90
CA ALA A 44 -5.91 -1.97 2.14
C ALA A 44 -5.05 -2.76 3.13
N SER A 45 -4.56 -2.11 4.18
CA SER A 45 -3.73 -2.72 5.22
C SER A 45 -4.03 -2.02 6.54
N ASP A 46 -4.87 -2.62 7.37
CA ASP A 46 -5.40 -2.02 8.59
C ASP A 46 -5.27 -2.96 9.78
N MET A 47 -5.04 -2.37 10.96
CA MET A 47 -4.95 -3.09 12.22
C MET A 47 -6.35 -3.38 12.80
N ASP A 48 -6.41 -4.06 13.93
CA ASP A 48 -7.53 -3.85 14.86
C ASP A 48 -7.13 -2.68 15.77
N PHE A 49 -8.03 -1.73 16.06
CA PHE A 49 -7.68 -0.56 16.88
C PHE A 49 -7.17 -0.92 18.29
N SER A 50 -7.53 -2.10 18.80
CA SER A 50 -6.99 -2.60 20.06
C SER A 50 -5.48 -2.86 19.99
N ASP A 51 -4.87 -2.95 18.81
CA ASP A 51 -3.42 -3.03 18.65
C ASP A 51 -2.69 -1.73 19.06
N MET A 52 -3.40 -0.59 19.10
CA MET A 52 -2.88 0.67 19.62
C MET A 52 -2.51 0.59 21.12
N ARG A 53 -2.97 -0.45 21.83
CA ARG A 53 -2.46 -0.83 23.16
C ARG A 53 -0.96 -1.14 23.18
N PHE A 54 -0.29 -1.28 22.05
CA PHE A 54 1.16 -1.48 21.99
C PHE A 54 1.91 -0.26 21.44
N SER A 55 1.19 0.72 20.87
CA SER A 55 1.79 1.93 20.31
C SER A 55 2.42 2.79 21.40
N LYS A 56 3.58 3.37 21.07
CA LYS A 56 4.25 4.41 21.88
C LYS A 56 4.27 5.77 21.18
N LEU A 57 4.09 5.78 19.87
CA LEU A 57 3.88 6.97 19.06
C LEU A 57 2.72 6.71 18.10
N VAL A 58 1.76 7.62 18.04
CA VAL A 58 0.69 7.59 17.04
C VAL A 58 0.69 8.92 16.30
N VAL A 59 0.92 8.88 14.99
CA VAL A 59 0.90 10.05 14.11
C VAL A 59 -0.37 10.01 13.29
N GLN A 60 -1.23 11.01 13.45
CA GLN A 60 -2.46 11.19 12.68
C GLN A 60 -2.21 12.21 11.57
N ILE A 61 -2.48 11.84 10.32
CA ILE A 61 -2.23 12.68 9.14
C ILE A 61 -3.52 12.81 8.33
N GLY A 62 -4.15 13.99 8.34
CA GLY A 62 -5.47 14.17 7.73
C GLY A 62 -6.51 13.18 8.27
N LYS A 63 -6.35 12.72 9.52
CA LYS A 63 -7.23 11.72 10.14
C LYS A 63 -7.76 12.23 11.46
N ASN A 64 -9.06 12.07 11.67
CA ASN A 64 -9.73 12.43 12.91
C ASN A 64 -10.30 11.19 13.61
N LEU A 65 -9.44 10.52 14.38
CA LEU A 65 -9.82 9.32 15.14
C LEU A 65 -10.64 9.64 16.41
N VAL A 66 -10.85 10.92 16.73
CA VAL A 66 -11.70 11.34 17.85
C VAL A 66 -13.17 11.40 17.41
N GLU A 67 -13.47 12.06 16.30
CA GLU A 67 -14.85 12.30 15.85
C GLU A 67 -15.32 11.29 14.78
N ASN A 68 -14.42 10.75 13.95
CA ASN A 68 -14.82 9.81 12.87
C ASN A 68 -14.74 8.33 13.29
N LYS A 69 -14.15 8.05 14.44
CA LYS A 69 -14.05 6.71 15.06
C LYS A 69 -14.38 6.79 16.55
N MET A 70 -15.49 7.46 16.89
CA MET A 70 -15.89 7.71 18.29
C MET A 70 -15.92 6.44 19.16
N PRO A 71 -16.46 5.28 18.71
CA PRO A 71 -16.48 4.07 19.54
C PRO A 71 -15.08 3.55 19.87
N GLU A 72 -14.09 3.80 19.01
CA GLU A 72 -12.71 3.34 19.14
C GLU A 72 -11.76 4.43 19.67
N SER A 73 -12.21 5.68 19.82
CA SER A 73 -11.34 6.81 20.18
C SER A 73 -10.69 6.64 21.56
N HIS A 74 -11.25 5.78 22.42
CA HIS A 74 -10.68 5.46 23.72
C HIS A 74 -9.27 4.86 23.62
N TRP A 75 -8.93 4.17 22.52
CA TRP A 75 -7.59 3.63 22.33
C TRP A 75 -6.50 4.72 22.23
N LEU A 76 -6.84 5.90 21.70
CA LEU A 76 -5.94 7.06 21.75
C LEU A 76 -5.75 7.55 23.18
N ASN A 77 -6.83 7.67 23.96
CA ASN A 77 -6.75 8.08 25.36
C ASN A 77 -5.93 7.09 26.18
N GLU A 78 -6.13 5.79 25.99
CA GLU A 78 -5.33 4.73 26.65
C GLU A 78 -3.86 4.76 26.21
N CYS A 79 -3.55 5.16 24.98
CA CYS A 79 -2.18 5.41 24.55
C CYS A 79 -1.56 6.56 25.35
N MET A 80 -2.28 7.67 25.51
CA MET A 80 -1.84 8.84 26.30
C MET A 80 -1.64 8.47 27.78
N GLU A 81 -2.58 7.77 28.39
CA GLU A 81 -2.53 7.37 29.81
C GLU A 81 -1.33 6.48 30.13
N ARG A 82 -0.83 5.74 29.15
CA ARG A 82 0.38 4.91 29.27
C ARG A 82 1.67 5.65 28.93
N GLY A 83 1.60 6.96 28.65
CA GLY A 83 2.74 7.80 28.31
C GLY A 83 3.18 7.70 26.85
N GLY A 84 2.34 7.15 25.96
CA GLY A 84 2.57 7.21 24.52
C GLY A 84 2.33 8.63 24.00
N LYS A 85 3.06 9.00 22.94
CA LYS A 85 2.93 10.30 22.29
C LYS A 85 1.93 10.27 21.14
N LEU A 86 1.16 11.34 21.00
CA LEU A 86 0.24 11.59 19.90
C LEU A 86 0.70 12.81 19.10
N VAL A 87 0.70 12.71 17.78
CA VAL A 87 0.99 13.81 16.85
C VAL A 87 -0.17 13.95 15.88
N CYS A 88 -0.59 15.19 15.62
CA CYS A 88 -1.62 15.47 14.63
C CYS A 88 -1.08 16.39 13.54
N ILE A 89 -1.26 16.02 12.28
CA ILE A 89 -0.90 16.80 11.10
C ILE A 89 -2.18 17.08 10.32
N THR A 90 -2.64 18.33 10.41
CA THR A 90 -3.88 18.81 9.78
C THR A 90 -3.79 20.32 9.53
N PRO A 91 -4.47 20.87 8.51
CA PRO A 91 -4.51 22.32 8.31
C PRO A 91 -5.15 23.12 9.44
N ASP A 92 -6.16 22.57 10.08
CA ASP A 92 -6.92 23.17 11.18
C ASP A 92 -6.56 22.54 12.54
N TYR A 93 -6.77 23.29 13.62
CA TYR A 93 -6.63 22.78 14.98
C TYR A 93 -7.88 21.98 15.39
N SER A 94 -7.92 20.73 14.94
CA SER A 94 -9.07 19.80 15.07
C SER A 94 -9.14 19.09 16.43
N ALA A 95 -10.19 18.29 16.66
CA ALA A 95 -10.36 17.56 17.93
C ALA A 95 -9.18 16.62 18.29
N PRO A 96 -8.56 15.86 17.36
CA PRO A 96 -7.32 15.13 17.61
C PRO A 96 -6.14 16.03 17.96
N SER A 97 -6.05 17.22 17.36
CA SER A 97 -4.98 18.19 17.66
C SER A 97 -5.00 18.61 19.13
N ALA A 98 -6.19 18.83 19.70
CA ALA A 98 -6.36 19.16 21.11
C ALA A 98 -5.97 18.02 22.08
N LYS A 99 -5.84 16.79 21.60
CA LYS A 99 -5.38 15.61 22.36
C LYS A 99 -3.92 15.26 22.11
N SER A 100 -3.29 15.88 21.12
CA SER A 100 -1.94 15.54 20.69
C SER A 100 -0.88 16.27 21.51
N ASP A 101 0.28 15.65 21.70
CA ASP A 101 1.45 16.28 22.33
C ASP A 101 1.92 17.50 21.54
N TYR A 102 1.75 17.45 20.21
CA TYR A 102 1.90 18.60 19.33
C TYR A 102 1.08 18.43 18.05
N TRP A 103 0.71 19.57 17.48
CA TRP A 103 0.01 19.68 16.21
C TRP A 103 0.92 20.38 15.20
N ILE A 104 1.00 19.84 13.99
CA ILE A 104 1.70 20.46 12.88
C ILE A 104 0.67 20.99 11.88
N GLY A 105 0.52 22.31 11.85
CA GLY A 105 -0.31 23.01 10.89
C GLY A 105 0.30 22.99 9.49
N THR A 106 -0.52 22.76 8.48
CA THR A 106 -0.10 22.60 7.07
C THR A 106 -1.10 23.27 6.13
N ARG A 107 -0.66 23.69 4.95
CA ARG A 107 -1.53 24.19 3.89
C ARG A 107 -2.32 23.01 3.29
N PRO A 108 -3.65 23.17 3.09
CA PRO A 108 -4.43 22.16 2.37
C PRO A 108 -3.85 21.83 0.99
N GLY A 109 -4.03 20.60 0.53
CA GLY A 109 -3.51 20.15 -0.77
C GLY A 109 -2.23 19.35 -0.64
N LEU A 110 -1.10 19.92 -1.07
CA LEU A 110 0.21 19.25 -1.14
C LEU A 110 1.16 19.62 0.01
N GLY A 111 0.71 20.44 0.97
CA GLY A 111 1.55 20.87 2.08
C GLY A 111 2.07 19.71 2.92
N ASP A 112 1.18 18.79 3.28
CA ASP A 112 1.50 17.59 4.05
C ASP A 112 2.52 16.70 3.32
N LEU A 113 2.40 16.53 1.99
CA LEU A 113 3.36 15.73 1.22
C LEU A 113 4.78 16.31 1.32
N ALA A 114 4.95 17.62 1.16
CA ALA A 114 6.27 18.25 1.27
C ALA A 114 6.87 18.08 2.68
N LEU A 115 6.03 18.20 3.72
CA LEU A 115 6.42 17.90 5.10
C LEU A 115 6.87 16.43 5.25
N LEU A 116 6.11 15.46 4.75
CA LEU A 116 6.45 14.04 4.89
C LEU A 116 7.74 13.67 4.15
N LEU A 117 7.98 14.27 2.97
CA LEU A 117 9.23 14.10 2.24
C LEU A 117 10.41 14.71 2.99
N SER A 118 10.22 15.85 3.67
CA SER A 118 11.25 16.43 4.52
C SER A 118 11.55 15.60 5.76
N VAL A 119 10.53 15.00 6.38
CA VAL A 119 10.71 14.03 7.45
C VAL A 119 11.53 12.82 6.96
N ALA A 120 11.23 12.30 5.76
CA ALA A 120 12.00 11.21 5.15
C ALA A 120 13.46 11.63 4.88
N HIS A 121 13.67 12.83 4.34
CA HIS A 121 15.00 13.42 4.12
C HIS A 121 15.82 13.40 5.43
N LEU A 122 15.25 13.93 6.51
CA LEU A 122 15.92 14.00 7.81
C LEU A 122 16.19 12.62 8.42
N ILE A 123 15.26 11.67 8.30
CA ILE A 123 15.50 10.28 8.77
C ILE A 123 16.69 9.66 8.03
N ILE A 124 16.83 9.92 6.73
CA ILE A 124 17.95 9.42 5.92
C ILE A 124 19.26 10.11 6.30
N GLU A 125 19.31 11.45 6.29
CA GLU A 125 20.53 12.22 6.60
C GLU A 125 21.05 11.93 8.01
N ASN A 126 20.14 11.80 8.98
CA ASN A 126 20.50 11.55 10.38
C ASN A 126 20.73 10.07 10.69
N LYS A 127 20.64 9.18 9.69
CA LYS A 127 20.75 7.72 9.87
C LYS A 127 19.77 7.16 10.92
N GLY A 128 18.57 7.75 10.99
CA GLY A 128 17.49 7.32 11.87
C GLY A 128 16.67 6.14 11.32
N TYR A 129 17.07 5.59 10.19
CA TYR A 129 16.39 4.49 9.51
C TYR A 129 16.81 3.11 10.05
N ASP A 130 15.94 2.12 9.86
CA ASP A 130 16.16 0.71 10.20
C ASP A 130 16.74 -0.04 8.99
N GLU A 131 18.07 -0.06 8.87
CA GLU A 131 18.78 -0.61 7.71
C GLU A 131 18.44 -2.09 7.46
N GLU A 132 18.39 -2.89 8.52
CA GLU A 132 18.10 -4.32 8.42
C GLU A 132 16.68 -4.56 7.90
N PHE A 133 15.71 -3.82 8.44
CA PHE A 133 14.32 -3.91 7.96
C PHE A 133 14.20 -3.53 6.49
N ILE A 134 14.81 -2.40 6.10
CA ILE A 134 14.73 -1.89 4.73
C ILE A 134 15.32 -2.90 3.73
N LYS A 135 16.51 -3.43 4.02
CA LYS A 135 17.18 -4.42 3.16
C LYS A 135 16.33 -5.67 2.97
N LYS A 136 15.62 -6.10 4.01
CA LYS A 136 14.88 -7.35 4.04
C LYS A 136 13.45 -7.27 3.51
N PHE A 137 12.79 -6.12 3.60
CA PHE A 137 11.33 -6.02 3.41
C PHE A 137 10.88 -4.92 2.45
N SER A 138 11.80 -4.26 1.73
CA SER A 138 11.46 -3.20 0.77
C SER A 138 12.18 -3.35 -0.56
N ASP A 139 11.76 -2.58 -1.56
CA ASP A 139 12.43 -2.50 -2.86
C ASP A 139 13.53 -1.42 -2.92
N LEU A 140 13.80 -0.75 -1.80
CA LEU A 140 14.83 0.30 -1.71
C LEU A 140 16.25 -0.16 -2.10
N PRO A 141 16.67 -1.42 -1.88
CA PRO A 141 17.98 -1.91 -2.35
C PRO A 141 18.02 -2.33 -3.83
N LEU A 142 16.88 -2.37 -4.54
CA LEU A 142 16.86 -2.83 -5.93
C LEU A 142 17.61 -1.87 -6.86
N LEU A 143 18.22 -2.41 -7.91
CA LEU A 143 18.99 -1.65 -8.88
C LEU A 143 18.14 -1.10 -10.03
N VAL A 144 18.34 0.17 -10.35
CA VAL A 144 17.72 0.89 -11.46
C VAL A 144 18.81 1.43 -12.37
N ARG A 145 18.66 1.24 -13.69
CA ARG A 145 19.57 1.79 -14.68
C ARG A 145 19.41 3.31 -14.80
N ALA A 146 20.51 4.04 -14.77
CA ALA A 146 20.52 5.51 -14.87
C ALA A 146 20.06 6.04 -16.23
N ASP A 147 20.31 5.28 -17.30
CA ASP A 147 20.03 5.68 -18.68
C ASP A 147 18.56 5.51 -19.10
N THR A 148 17.87 4.50 -18.56
CA THR A 148 16.48 4.17 -18.91
C THR A 148 15.49 4.41 -17.78
N LEU A 149 15.97 4.62 -16.55
CA LEU A 149 15.17 4.71 -15.32
C LEU A 149 14.26 3.50 -15.09
N LYS A 150 14.65 2.34 -15.63
CA LYS A 150 13.99 1.04 -15.42
C LYS A 150 14.83 0.18 -14.49
N ARG A 151 14.17 -0.71 -13.74
CA ARG A 151 14.86 -1.72 -12.93
C ARG A 151 15.80 -2.55 -13.81
N LEU A 152 17.04 -2.75 -13.36
CA LEU A 152 17.98 -3.67 -14.01
C LEU A 152 17.39 -5.07 -13.92
N ARG A 153 17.34 -5.77 -15.06
CA ARG A 153 16.83 -7.14 -15.14
C ARG A 153 17.97 -8.16 -15.16
N PRO A 154 17.84 -9.30 -14.45
CA PRO A 154 18.87 -10.34 -14.46
C PRO A 154 19.26 -10.84 -15.85
N GLU A 155 18.29 -10.90 -16.77
CA GLU A 155 18.47 -11.34 -18.16
C GLU A 155 19.39 -10.43 -18.97
N GLU A 156 19.61 -9.19 -18.50
CA GLU A 156 20.52 -8.24 -19.15
C GLU A 156 21.99 -8.49 -18.77
N ILE A 157 22.26 -9.26 -17.71
CA ILE A 157 23.59 -9.36 -17.09
C ILE A 157 24.06 -10.80 -16.82
N ILE A 158 23.14 -11.78 -16.83
CA ILE A 158 23.45 -13.20 -16.61
C ILE A 158 23.04 -13.98 -17.87
N GLU A 159 24.02 -14.57 -18.55
CA GLU A 159 23.80 -15.33 -19.78
C GLU A 159 22.89 -16.55 -19.51
N GLY A 160 21.82 -16.69 -20.29
CA GLY A 160 20.88 -17.80 -20.16
C GLY A 160 20.07 -17.80 -18.88
N TYR A 161 19.92 -16.65 -18.19
CA TYR A 161 19.16 -16.55 -16.95
C TYR A 161 17.75 -17.13 -17.11
N GLN A 162 17.34 -17.93 -16.13
CA GLN A 162 15.98 -18.43 -15.98
C GLN A 162 15.42 -17.91 -14.67
N HIS A 163 14.18 -17.44 -14.69
CA HIS A 163 13.49 -16.99 -13.49
C HIS A 163 13.50 -18.08 -12.42
N LYS A 164 13.76 -17.71 -11.17
CA LYS A 164 13.72 -18.65 -10.04
C LYS A 164 12.34 -19.30 -9.93
N ASP A 165 12.28 -20.59 -9.59
CA ASP A 165 10.99 -21.27 -9.42
C ASP A 165 10.32 -20.85 -8.11
N LEU A 166 9.11 -20.31 -8.20
CA LEU A 166 8.31 -19.84 -7.08
C LEU A 166 7.04 -20.68 -6.86
N LYS A 167 6.80 -21.75 -7.63
CA LYS A 167 5.53 -22.49 -7.60
C LYS A 167 5.20 -23.09 -6.23
N GLY A 168 6.22 -23.48 -5.46
CA GLY A 168 6.08 -23.94 -4.08
C GLY A 168 6.11 -22.84 -3.01
N GLY A 169 6.36 -21.59 -3.40
CA GLY A 169 6.55 -20.46 -2.50
C GLY A 169 5.26 -19.71 -2.14
N PRO A 170 5.34 -18.76 -1.19
CA PRO A 170 4.18 -17.96 -0.76
C PRO A 170 3.55 -17.13 -1.88
N SER A 171 4.33 -16.73 -2.89
CA SER A 171 3.81 -16.00 -4.04
C SER A 171 2.72 -16.79 -4.79
N TYR A 172 2.92 -18.09 -5.00
CA TYR A 172 1.93 -18.94 -5.67
C TYR A 172 0.89 -19.49 -4.68
N THR A 173 1.35 -20.03 -3.56
CA THR A 173 0.48 -20.77 -2.62
C THR A 173 -0.40 -19.87 -1.76
N GLY A 174 0.03 -18.64 -1.47
CA GLY A 174 -0.70 -17.69 -0.61
C GLY A 174 -1.17 -16.41 -1.32
N GLN A 175 -0.41 -15.91 -2.29
CA GLN A 175 -0.70 -14.63 -2.96
C GLN A 175 -1.35 -14.80 -4.34
N GLY A 176 -1.53 -16.04 -4.81
CA GLY A 176 -2.23 -16.33 -6.07
C GLY A 176 -1.53 -15.82 -7.33
N LEU A 177 -0.19 -15.74 -7.31
CA LEU A 177 0.60 -15.36 -8.49
C LEU A 177 0.37 -16.38 -9.61
N THR A 178 0.00 -15.88 -10.79
CA THR A 178 -0.18 -16.70 -12.01
C THR A 178 1.11 -16.83 -12.81
N ASP A 179 1.20 -17.85 -13.66
CA ASP A 179 2.35 -18.03 -14.56
C ASP A 179 2.54 -16.83 -15.53
N GLU A 180 1.44 -16.25 -16.04
CA GLU A 180 1.49 -15.05 -16.87
C GLU A 180 2.07 -13.84 -16.10
N GLN A 181 1.62 -13.64 -14.85
CA GLN A 181 2.14 -12.57 -14.01
C GLN A 181 3.60 -12.81 -13.63
N ARG A 182 4.00 -14.06 -13.37
CA ARG A 182 5.39 -14.41 -13.06
C ARG A 182 6.32 -14.04 -14.21
N GLU A 183 5.96 -14.39 -15.43
CA GLU A 183 6.72 -14.05 -16.64
C GLU A 183 6.86 -12.53 -16.81
N LYS A 184 5.80 -11.78 -16.54
CA LYS A 184 5.83 -10.30 -16.65
C LYS A 184 6.65 -9.63 -15.54
N ILE A 185 6.56 -10.14 -14.31
CA ILE A 185 7.24 -9.56 -13.15
C ILE A 185 8.73 -9.87 -13.21
N GLY A 186 9.09 -11.11 -13.54
CA GLY A 186 10.47 -11.60 -13.55
C GLY A 186 11.14 -11.56 -12.18
N ASP A 187 12.47 -11.60 -12.19
CA ASP A 187 13.31 -11.38 -11.02
C ASP A 187 13.92 -9.98 -11.02
N PHE A 188 14.62 -9.66 -9.93
CA PHE A 188 15.18 -8.35 -9.65
C PHE A 188 16.69 -8.44 -9.40
N CYS A 189 17.39 -7.33 -9.56
CA CYS A 189 18.80 -7.23 -9.23
C CYS A 189 19.04 -6.36 -7.99
N VAL A 190 19.96 -6.81 -7.13
CA VAL A 190 20.54 -6.03 -6.03
C VAL A 190 22.07 -6.03 -6.16
N TRP A 191 22.75 -5.08 -5.54
CA TRP A 191 24.21 -5.11 -5.44
C TRP A 191 24.62 -5.85 -4.18
N ASP A 192 25.28 -7.00 -4.32
CA ASP A 192 25.80 -7.76 -3.17
C ASP A 192 27.06 -7.07 -2.63
N SER A 193 26.96 -6.49 -1.44
CA SER A 193 28.06 -5.75 -0.80
C SER A 193 29.25 -6.64 -0.47
N ALA A 194 29.01 -7.93 -0.17
CA ALA A 194 30.06 -8.84 0.23
C ALA A 194 30.98 -9.23 -0.94
N ASN A 195 30.39 -9.40 -2.12
CA ASN A 195 31.08 -9.86 -3.33
C ASN A 195 31.29 -8.76 -4.38
N ASN A 196 30.78 -7.55 -4.13
CA ASN A 196 30.90 -6.38 -4.99
C ASN A 196 30.44 -6.64 -6.44
N GLN A 197 29.25 -7.20 -6.59
CA GLN A 197 28.65 -7.54 -7.89
C GLN A 197 27.13 -7.45 -7.85
N ALA A 198 26.50 -7.26 -9.00
CA ALA A 198 25.05 -7.38 -9.13
C ALA A 198 24.63 -8.86 -9.10
N VAL A 199 23.61 -9.18 -8.30
CA VAL A 199 23.07 -10.54 -8.15
C VAL A 199 21.56 -10.53 -8.31
N ALA A 200 21.01 -11.64 -8.81
CA ALA A 200 19.59 -11.81 -9.01
C ALA A 200 18.88 -12.33 -7.75
N ILE A 201 17.78 -11.70 -7.39
CA ILE A 201 16.86 -12.11 -6.33
C ILE A 201 15.43 -12.16 -6.85
N SER A 202 14.62 -13.01 -6.25
CA SER A 202 13.20 -13.16 -6.53
C SER A 202 12.36 -12.50 -5.44
N ARG A 203 11.06 -12.34 -5.71
CA ARG A 203 10.09 -11.79 -4.75
C ARG A 203 9.90 -12.63 -3.47
N ASP A 204 10.28 -13.91 -3.49
CA ASP A 204 10.17 -14.78 -2.31
C ASP A 204 11.43 -14.78 -1.43
N GLU A 205 12.53 -14.18 -1.90
CA GLU A 205 13.76 -13.97 -1.14
C GLU A 205 13.66 -12.67 -0.33
N VAL A 206 12.72 -12.66 0.60
CA VAL A 206 12.39 -11.54 1.49
C VAL A 206 12.59 -11.98 2.95
N GLY A 207 12.89 -11.05 3.86
CA GLY A 207 13.04 -11.38 5.27
C GLY A 207 14.22 -12.33 5.53
N GLU A 208 13.95 -13.42 6.26
CA GLU A 208 14.95 -14.45 6.58
C GLU A 208 15.39 -15.29 5.38
N LYS A 209 14.63 -15.27 4.28
CA LYS A 209 14.97 -15.98 3.04
C LYS A 209 15.96 -15.21 2.16
N LEU A 210 16.23 -13.95 2.47
CA LEU A 210 17.24 -13.16 1.77
C LEU A 210 18.64 -13.63 2.21
N THR A 211 19.40 -14.21 1.28
CA THR A 211 20.73 -14.80 1.58
C THR A 211 21.90 -13.92 1.19
N VAL A 212 21.64 -12.72 0.66
CA VAL A 212 22.67 -11.75 0.22
C VAL A 212 22.59 -10.51 1.10
N ASP A 213 23.68 -9.74 1.20
CA ASP A 213 23.69 -8.43 1.87
C ASP A 213 23.60 -7.31 0.82
N PRO A 214 22.39 -6.89 0.42
CA PRO A 214 22.23 -5.90 -0.63
C PRO A 214 22.73 -4.54 -0.15
N ALA A 215 23.50 -3.83 -0.98
CA ALA A 215 23.87 -2.46 -0.71
C ALA A 215 22.60 -1.60 -0.65
N LEU A 216 22.47 -0.81 0.43
CA LEU A 216 21.33 0.08 0.56
C LEU A 216 21.57 1.36 -0.25
N PHE A 217 22.71 2.02 -0.09
CA PHE A 217 23.11 3.19 -0.87
C PHE A 217 24.16 2.81 -1.89
N GLY A 218 24.20 3.55 -3.00
CA GLY A 218 25.30 3.46 -3.95
C GLY A 218 24.91 3.60 -5.41
N GLU A 219 25.96 3.88 -6.18
CA GLU A 219 25.94 3.96 -7.63
C GLU A 219 27.07 3.06 -8.13
N PHE A 220 26.72 2.14 -9.02
CA PHE A 220 27.59 1.06 -9.47
C PHE A 220 27.61 1.00 -11.00
N LYS A 221 28.54 0.22 -11.52
CA LYS A 221 28.66 -0.08 -12.94
C LYS A 221 28.45 -1.56 -13.15
N VAL A 222 27.61 -1.90 -14.11
CA VAL A 222 27.34 -3.29 -14.49
C VAL A 222 27.59 -3.44 -15.98
N LYS A 223 28.27 -4.52 -16.37
CA LYS A 223 28.45 -4.89 -17.77
C LYS A 223 27.26 -5.73 -18.22
N THR A 224 26.55 -5.29 -19.24
CA THR A 224 25.43 -6.02 -19.85
C THR A 224 25.94 -7.05 -20.87
N LEU A 225 25.10 -8.03 -21.19
CA LEU A 225 25.43 -9.10 -22.13
C LEU A 225 25.70 -8.61 -23.56
N ASP A 226 25.15 -7.45 -23.94
CA ASP A 226 25.44 -6.78 -25.21
C ASP A 226 26.80 -6.05 -25.22
N GLY A 227 27.56 -6.13 -24.12
CA GLY A 227 28.91 -5.59 -23.98
C GLY A 227 28.97 -4.14 -23.51
N GLN A 228 27.83 -3.48 -23.27
CA GLN A 228 27.79 -2.13 -22.73
C GLN A 228 28.10 -2.12 -21.22
N GLU A 229 28.63 -0.99 -20.73
CA GLU A 229 28.75 -0.73 -19.31
C GLU A 229 27.69 0.29 -18.93
N VAL A 230 26.72 -0.12 -18.11
CA VAL A 230 25.60 0.71 -17.67
C VAL A 230 25.79 1.12 -16.21
N GLN A 231 25.48 2.39 -15.93
CA GLN A 231 25.42 2.90 -14.57
C GLN A 231 24.09 2.52 -13.94
N VAL A 232 24.15 2.04 -12.70
CA VAL A 232 22.97 1.63 -11.91
C VAL A 232 23.02 2.26 -10.53
N LEU A 233 21.85 2.57 -9.98
CA LEU A 233 21.70 3.12 -8.64
C LEU A 233 20.73 2.24 -7.85
N THR A 234 20.91 2.15 -6.55
CA THR A 234 19.86 1.61 -5.68
C THR A 234 18.67 2.59 -5.66
N VAL A 235 17.45 2.08 -5.48
CA VAL A 235 16.26 2.93 -5.31
C VAL A 235 16.42 3.88 -4.12
N MET A 236 17.07 3.45 -3.03
CA MET A 236 17.39 4.30 -1.89
C MET A 236 18.33 5.44 -2.25
N GLU A 237 19.37 5.21 -3.05
CA GLU A 237 20.27 6.27 -3.53
C GLU A 237 19.50 7.29 -4.37
N MET A 238 18.55 6.83 -5.20
CA MET A 238 17.68 7.73 -5.95
C MET A 238 16.79 8.57 -5.02
N TYR A 239 16.21 7.97 -3.98
CA TYR A 239 15.47 8.71 -2.95
C TYR A 239 16.38 9.70 -2.20
N HIS A 240 17.59 9.29 -1.82
CA HIS A 240 18.54 10.16 -1.13
C HIS A 240 18.88 11.41 -1.95
N ARG A 241 19.03 11.28 -3.28
CA ARG A 241 19.22 12.42 -4.19
C ARG A 241 17.97 13.28 -4.30
N HIS A 242 16.81 12.67 -4.52
CA HIS A 242 15.55 13.39 -4.72
C HIS A 242 15.11 14.16 -3.47
N LEU A 243 15.27 13.57 -2.29
CA LEU A 243 14.80 14.13 -1.03
C LEU A 243 15.60 15.36 -0.57
N LYS A 244 16.77 15.63 -1.18
CA LYS A 244 17.53 16.87 -0.94
C LYS A 244 16.77 18.13 -1.33
N ASP A 245 15.82 18.02 -2.26
CA ASP A 245 14.95 19.13 -2.66
C ASP A 245 13.88 19.47 -1.60
N TYR A 246 13.83 18.72 -0.49
CA TYR A 246 12.86 18.85 0.59
C TYR A 246 13.54 19.06 1.95
N ASP A 247 14.58 19.89 2.00
CA ASP A 247 15.13 20.33 3.30
C ASP A 247 14.03 21.01 4.17
N PRO A 248 14.20 21.08 5.51
CA PRO A 248 13.15 21.59 6.39
C PRO A 248 12.67 23.00 6.06
N LYS A 249 13.57 23.85 5.55
CA LYS A 249 13.22 25.21 5.17
C LYS A 249 12.37 25.22 3.91
N THR A 250 12.77 24.49 2.86
CA THR A 250 11.97 24.37 1.63
C THR A 250 10.62 23.72 1.89
N ALA A 251 10.57 22.68 2.71
CA ALA A 251 9.30 22.08 3.10
C ALA A 251 8.42 23.03 3.91
N ALA A 252 8.98 23.84 4.82
CA ALA A 252 8.24 24.88 5.53
C ALA A 252 7.68 25.95 4.58
N GLU A 253 8.45 26.37 3.55
CA GLU A 253 7.97 27.33 2.54
C GLU A 253 6.77 26.78 1.73
N ILE A 254 6.79 25.49 1.38
CA ILE A 254 5.72 24.83 0.63
C ILE A 254 4.50 24.57 1.53
N SER A 255 4.72 23.94 2.67
CA SER A 255 3.68 23.41 3.56
C SER A 255 3.14 24.44 4.54
N GLY A 256 3.89 25.48 4.86
CA GLY A 256 3.59 26.39 5.98
C GLY A 256 3.81 25.79 7.36
N ALA A 257 4.31 24.56 7.46
CA ALA A 257 4.64 23.92 8.73
C ALA A 257 5.89 24.55 9.37
N ASP A 258 5.93 24.51 10.69
CA ASP A 258 7.11 24.94 11.46
C ASP A 258 8.26 23.93 11.23
N PRO A 259 9.44 24.37 10.73
CA PRO A 259 10.58 23.48 10.50
C PRO A 259 11.05 22.76 11.77
N GLU A 260 10.91 23.37 12.96
CA GLU A 260 11.29 22.71 14.22
C GLU A 260 10.38 21.50 14.51
N LEU A 261 9.10 21.58 14.12
CA LEU A 261 8.17 20.47 14.28
C LEU A 261 8.41 19.35 13.25
N ILE A 262 8.88 19.69 12.03
CA ILE A 262 9.32 18.71 11.03
C ILE A 262 10.51 17.92 11.58
N GLU A 263 11.51 18.61 12.12
CA GLU A 263 12.68 17.99 12.74
C GLU A 263 12.32 17.12 13.94
N ARG A 264 11.42 17.63 14.81
CA ARG A 264 10.92 16.89 15.96
C ARG A 264 10.21 15.60 15.54
N LEU A 265 9.36 15.65 14.51
CA LEU A 265 8.66 14.47 14.00
C LEU A 265 9.63 13.44 13.41
N ALA A 266 10.64 13.87 12.66
CA ALA A 266 11.69 12.99 12.15
C ALA A 266 12.45 12.28 13.28
N ASN A 267 12.81 13.02 14.34
CA ASN A 267 13.46 12.44 15.50
C ASN A 267 12.53 11.47 16.26
N ASP A 268 11.29 11.85 16.52
CA ASP A 268 10.31 11.00 17.21
C ASP A 268 10.08 9.69 16.43
N LEU A 269 9.90 9.75 15.10
CA LEU A 269 9.74 8.55 14.26
C LEU A 269 10.99 7.67 14.20
N SER A 270 12.19 8.26 14.28
CA SER A 270 13.46 7.52 14.29
C SER A 270 13.73 6.81 15.62
N THR A 271 13.25 7.38 16.74
CA THR A 271 13.66 6.96 18.09
C THR A 271 12.56 6.28 18.90
N ILE A 272 11.28 6.55 18.63
CA ILE A 272 10.16 5.97 19.37
C ILE A 272 9.61 4.78 18.60
N LYS A 273 9.74 3.59 19.18
CA LYS A 273 9.19 2.34 18.64
C LYS A 273 8.41 1.56 19.71
N PRO A 274 7.25 0.96 19.37
CA PRO A 274 6.57 0.99 18.06
C PRO A 274 5.83 2.31 17.78
N ALA A 275 5.83 2.73 16.51
CA ALA A 275 5.13 3.92 16.01
C ALA A 275 4.11 3.56 14.92
N ALA A 276 2.87 4.02 15.10
CA ALA A 276 1.79 3.84 14.14
C ALA A 276 1.48 5.16 13.43
N ILE A 277 1.41 5.11 12.10
CA ILE A 277 0.94 6.21 11.25
C ILE A 277 -0.49 5.90 10.84
N HIS A 278 -1.42 6.76 11.23
CA HIS A 278 -2.81 6.69 10.81
C HIS A 278 -3.07 7.86 9.87
N PHE A 279 -3.35 7.54 8.62
CA PHE A 279 -3.71 8.54 7.63
C PHE A 279 -5.13 8.33 7.14
N GLY A 280 -5.77 9.41 6.68
CA GLY A 280 -7.21 9.43 6.48
C GLY A 280 -7.69 10.18 5.27
N GLU A 281 -9.00 10.41 5.29
CA GLU A 281 -9.80 11.11 4.29
C GLU A 281 -9.22 12.49 3.97
N GLY A 282 -8.67 13.18 4.99
CA GLY A 282 -8.02 14.47 4.84
C GLY A 282 -6.76 14.48 3.97
N ILE A 283 -6.20 13.31 3.61
CA ILE A 283 -5.19 13.20 2.53
C ILE A 283 -5.60 12.25 1.40
N ASN A 284 -6.58 11.37 1.62
CA ASN A 284 -7.06 10.41 0.60
C ASN A 284 -7.99 11.07 -0.42
N HIS A 285 -8.74 12.11 -0.04
CA HIS A 285 -9.71 12.79 -0.91
C HIS A 285 -9.08 13.91 -1.76
N TYR A 286 -7.77 13.86 -1.97
CA TYR A 286 -7.03 14.76 -2.85
C TYR A 286 -6.59 14.06 -4.14
N PHE A 287 -6.48 14.83 -5.22
CA PHE A 287 -6.03 14.33 -6.53
C PHE A 287 -4.67 13.60 -6.46
N HIS A 288 -3.76 14.05 -5.58
CA HIS A 288 -2.43 13.46 -5.40
C HIS A 288 -2.35 12.52 -4.17
N ALA A 289 -3.47 11.98 -3.70
CA ALA A 289 -3.52 11.09 -2.54
C ALA A 289 -2.55 9.89 -2.63
N THR A 290 -2.35 9.33 -3.84
CA THR A 290 -1.41 8.24 -4.08
C THR A 290 0.00 8.59 -3.58
N LEU A 291 0.45 9.84 -3.79
CA LEU A 291 1.76 10.29 -3.34
C LEU A 291 1.80 10.48 -1.82
N HIS A 292 0.76 11.05 -1.23
CA HIS A 292 0.67 11.21 0.22
C HIS A 292 0.73 9.86 0.95
N ASN A 293 -0.08 8.89 0.53
CA ASN A 293 -0.08 7.57 1.19
C ASN A 293 1.27 6.87 1.02
N ARG A 294 1.87 6.94 -0.17
CA ARG A 294 3.21 6.37 -0.41
C ARG A 294 4.28 7.04 0.46
N ALA A 295 4.17 8.35 0.72
CA ALA A 295 5.06 9.04 1.66
C ALA A 295 4.86 8.54 3.09
N CYS A 296 3.62 8.31 3.55
CA CYS A 296 3.35 7.69 4.85
C CYS A 296 3.99 6.28 4.96
N PHE A 297 3.83 5.45 3.93
CA PHE A 297 4.47 4.12 3.87
C PHE A 297 6.00 4.21 3.83
N LEU A 298 6.55 5.20 3.13
CA LEU A 298 8.00 5.43 3.12
C LEU A 298 8.50 5.70 4.54
N LEU A 299 7.85 6.57 5.32
CA LEU A 299 8.24 6.83 6.72
C LEU A 299 8.15 5.57 7.59
N ALA A 300 7.05 4.81 7.48
CA ALA A 300 6.87 3.57 8.24
C ALA A 300 7.90 2.48 7.86
N THR A 301 8.27 2.43 6.57
CA THR A 301 9.29 1.50 6.04
C THR A 301 10.67 1.92 6.50
N LEU A 302 11.03 3.20 6.36
CA LEU A 302 12.33 3.74 6.77
C LEU A 302 12.59 3.47 8.25
N THR A 303 11.56 3.56 9.09
CA THR A 303 11.68 3.38 10.55
C THR A 303 11.47 1.95 11.02
N GLY A 304 11.18 1.02 10.10
CA GLY A 304 10.98 -0.40 10.41
C GLY A 304 9.76 -0.68 11.31
N ASN A 305 8.70 0.12 11.19
CA ASN A 305 7.50 0.00 12.02
C ASN A 305 6.39 -0.88 11.42
N ILE A 306 6.54 -1.34 10.18
CA ILE A 306 5.58 -2.23 9.52
C ILE A 306 5.69 -3.66 10.10
N GLY A 307 4.54 -4.31 10.34
CA GLY A 307 4.48 -5.70 10.82
C GLY A 307 4.79 -5.88 12.31
N ARG A 308 4.81 -4.79 13.10
CA ARG A 308 5.01 -4.83 14.55
C ARG A 308 3.73 -4.45 15.27
N HIS A 309 3.41 -5.14 16.36
CA HIS A 309 2.33 -4.73 17.27
C HIS A 309 2.52 -3.28 17.73
N GLY A 310 1.47 -2.46 17.58
CA GLY A 310 1.47 -1.03 17.90
C GLY A 310 2.22 -0.15 16.90
N GLY A 311 2.78 -0.72 15.84
CA GLY A 311 3.41 0.00 14.74
C GLY A 311 2.66 -0.20 13.43
N GLY A 312 2.96 0.58 12.41
CA GLY A 312 2.47 0.35 11.04
C GLY A 312 1.95 1.61 10.36
N CYS A 313 1.24 1.42 9.25
CA CYS A 313 0.71 2.50 8.42
C CYS A 313 -0.69 2.14 7.95
N TYR A 314 -1.69 2.94 8.35
CA TYR A 314 -3.10 2.53 8.34
C TYR A 314 -4.00 3.58 7.72
N ALA A 315 -4.91 3.12 6.86
CA ALA A 315 -5.82 3.90 6.05
C ALA A 315 -7.26 3.61 6.49
N TRP A 316 -7.61 4.07 7.69
CA TRP A 316 -8.97 3.87 8.18
C TRP A 316 -9.91 4.83 7.47
N ALA A 317 -10.98 4.28 6.85
CA ALA A 317 -12.04 5.03 6.21
C ALA A 317 -13.41 4.44 6.58
N GLY A 318 -14.39 4.47 5.66
CA GLY A 318 -15.69 3.82 5.80
C GLY A 318 -15.63 2.32 6.12
N ASN A 319 -16.78 1.65 6.13
CA ASN A 319 -16.85 0.23 6.50
C ASN A 319 -16.57 -0.69 5.30
N TYR A 320 -15.39 -0.57 4.69
CA TYR A 320 -15.00 -1.33 3.49
C TYR A 320 -14.57 -2.76 3.79
N LYS A 321 -14.10 -3.02 5.02
CA LYS A 321 -13.81 -4.37 5.51
C LYS A 321 -15.00 -4.84 6.33
N GLY A 322 -16.05 -5.28 5.64
CA GLY A 322 -17.28 -5.70 6.28
C GLY A 322 -17.06 -6.85 7.27
N ALA A 323 -17.69 -6.76 8.44
CA ALA A 323 -17.80 -7.87 9.41
C ALA A 323 -18.79 -8.93 8.91
N LEU A 324 -18.53 -9.47 7.73
CA LEU A 324 -19.29 -10.59 7.17
C LEU A 324 -18.61 -11.89 7.64
N PHE A 325 -19.40 -12.95 7.80
CA PHE A 325 -18.83 -14.26 8.13
C PHE A 325 -17.94 -14.69 6.97
N GLN A 326 -16.63 -14.66 7.22
CA GLN A 326 -15.62 -15.06 6.24
C GLN A 326 -15.65 -16.57 6.05
N ALA A 327 -15.09 -17.06 4.95
CA ALA A 327 -14.89 -18.49 4.79
C ALA A 327 -13.92 -18.99 5.87
N SER A 328 -14.32 -20.01 6.62
CA SER A 328 -13.43 -20.69 7.56
C SER A 328 -13.92 -22.10 7.85
N ALA A 329 -13.06 -22.92 8.44
CA ALA A 329 -13.43 -24.30 8.82
C ALA A 329 -14.65 -24.36 9.78
N TRP A 330 -14.95 -23.28 10.52
CA TRP A 330 -16.06 -23.26 11.48
C TRP A 330 -17.27 -22.42 11.03
N SER A 331 -17.08 -21.42 10.15
CA SER A 331 -18.14 -20.56 9.61
C SER A 331 -18.65 -20.99 8.23
N GLY A 332 -18.08 -22.06 7.66
CA GLY A 332 -18.43 -22.57 6.35
C GLY A 332 -17.88 -21.71 5.21
N PRO A 333 -18.53 -21.68 4.04
CA PRO A 333 -17.95 -21.12 2.81
C PRO A 333 -17.95 -19.58 2.77
N GLY A 334 -18.46 -18.92 3.82
CA GLY A 334 -18.45 -17.46 3.95
C GLY A 334 -19.47 -16.76 3.05
N VAL A 335 -19.73 -15.48 3.32
CA VAL A 335 -20.74 -14.67 2.60
C VAL A 335 -20.52 -14.64 1.08
N GLY A 336 -19.27 -14.72 0.63
CA GLY A 336 -18.91 -14.68 -0.79
C GLY A 336 -19.54 -15.84 -1.55
N ALA A 337 -19.46 -17.05 -1.00
CA ALA A 337 -20.06 -18.23 -1.61
C ALA A 337 -21.59 -18.13 -1.70
N TYR A 338 -22.25 -17.54 -0.70
CA TYR A 338 -23.70 -17.31 -0.77
C TYR A 338 -24.09 -16.23 -1.78
N LYS A 339 -23.25 -15.20 -1.93
CA LYS A 339 -23.49 -14.10 -2.89
C LYS A 339 -23.27 -14.56 -4.34
N ASP A 340 -22.25 -15.39 -4.54
CA ASP A 340 -21.75 -15.77 -5.86
C ASP A 340 -22.14 -17.20 -6.29
N GLU A 341 -23.01 -17.89 -5.54
CA GLU A 341 -23.56 -19.20 -5.92
C GLU A 341 -24.20 -19.13 -7.32
N ASP A 342 -23.90 -20.12 -8.17
CA ASP A 342 -24.49 -20.22 -9.49
C ASP A 342 -26.00 -20.53 -9.41
N PRO A 343 -26.89 -19.59 -9.76
CA PRO A 343 -28.32 -19.80 -9.65
C PRO A 343 -28.86 -20.81 -10.68
N PHE A 344 -28.08 -21.20 -11.69
CA PHE A 344 -28.46 -22.25 -12.63
C PHE A 344 -28.12 -23.65 -12.11
N ASN A 345 -27.19 -23.76 -11.16
CA ASN A 345 -26.73 -25.02 -10.58
C ASN A 345 -26.57 -24.90 -9.04
N PRO A 346 -27.66 -24.59 -8.29
CA PRO A 346 -27.57 -24.39 -6.86
C PRO A 346 -27.15 -25.67 -6.13
N VAL A 347 -26.38 -25.53 -5.06
CA VAL A 347 -25.96 -26.66 -4.22
C VAL A 347 -27.08 -26.99 -3.26
N LEU A 348 -27.81 -28.08 -3.53
CA LEU A 348 -28.97 -28.50 -2.73
C LEU A 348 -28.65 -29.54 -1.66
N ASP A 349 -27.44 -30.13 -1.70
CA ASP A 349 -26.99 -31.11 -0.71
C ASP A 349 -26.42 -30.39 0.51
N GLU A 350 -27.08 -30.56 1.66
CA GLU A 350 -26.66 -29.97 2.94
C GLU A 350 -25.29 -30.46 3.42
N ALA A 351 -24.81 -31.60 2.90
CA ALA A 351 -23.51 -32.17 3.22
C ALA A 351 -22.40 -31.79 2.23
N ALA A 352 -22.72 -31.08 1.13
CA ALA A 352 -21.74 -30.71 0.11
C ALA A 352 -20.96 -29.45 0.50
N ASP A 353 -19.64 -29.49 0.26
CA ASP A 353 -18.80 -28.31 0.38
C ASP A 353 -19.00 -27.38 -0.82
N VAL A 354 -19.32 -26.11 -0.56
CA VAL A 354 -19.37 -25.09 -1.62
C VAL A 354 -17.95 -24.65 -1.96
N THR A 355 -17.56 -24.83 -3.22
CA THR A 355 -16.23 -24.48 -3.72
C THR A 355 -16.33 -23.45 -4.84
N HIS A 356 -15.18 -22.96 -5.32
CA HIS A 356 -15.13 -22.04 -6.46
C HIS A 356 -15.76 -22.60 -7.75
N HIS A 357 -15.89 -23.91 -7.90
CA HIS A 357 -16.60 -24.52 -9.03
C HIS A 357 -18.12 -24.35 -8.98
N ASN A 358 -18.66 -24.02 -7.80
CA ASN A 358 -20.09 -23.78 -7.58
C ASN A 358 -20.45 -22.29 -7.64
N MET A 359 -19.45 -21.42 -7.82
CA MET A 359 -19.63 -19.99 -7.88
C MET A 359 -19.59 -19.50 -9.33
N HIS A 360 -20.52 -18.64 -9.70
CA HIS A 360 -20.50 -17.96 -10.99
C HIS A 360 -21.01 -16.53 -10.85
N HIS A 361 -20.12 -15.56 -11.04
CA HIS A 361 -20.44 -14.15 -10.88
C HIS A 361 -21.05 -13.58 -12.17
N TYR A 362 -22.37 -13.42 -12.18
CA TYR A 362 -23.11 -12.90 -13.33
C TYR A 362 -23.18 -11.37 -13.40
N ALA A 363 -22.77 -10.66 -12.35
CA ALA A 363 -22.75 -9.20 -12.39
C ALA A 363 -21.50 -8.69 -13.10
N SER A 364 -21.64 -7.57 -13.80
CA SER A 364 -20.50 -6.88 -14.41
C SER A 364 -20.09 -5.73 -13.52
N GLY A 365 -18.88 -5.79 -12.95
CA GLY A 365 -18.31 -4.69 -12.20
C GLY A 365 -17.95 -3.51 -13.11
N GLU A 366 -18.35 -2.30 -12.73
CA GLU A 366 -17.89 -1.05 -13.33
C GLU A 366 -17.17 -0.20 -12.27
N GLU A 367 -16.07 0.42 -12.67
CA GLU A 367 -15.31 1.35 -11.83
C GLU A 367 -15.72 2.79 -12.13
N PRO A 368 -16.60 3.40 -11.31
CA PRO A 368 -17.13 4.73 -11.58
C PRO A 368 -16.10 5.84 -11.40
N SER A 369 -15.01 5.61 -10.65
CA SER A 369 -13.97 6.64 -10.46
C SER A 369 -13.22 6.97 -11.78
N TYR A 370 -13.16 6.05 -12.75
CA TYR A 370 -12.62 6.33 -14.08
C TYR A 370 -13.55 7.21 -14.95
N TRP A 371 -14.81 7.41 -14.55
CA TRP A 371 -15.73 8.30 -15.26
C TRP A 371 -15.43 9.78 -15.03
N ALA A 372 -14.46 10.10 -14.16
CA ALA A 372 -13.86 11.42 -14.00
C ALA A 372 -12.60 11.65 -14.86
N HIS A 373 -12.33 10.81 -15.86
CA HIS A 373 -11.26 11.07 -16.83
C HIS A 373 -11.67 12.15 -17.86
N GLY A 374 -11.58 13.41 -17.44
CA GLY A 374 -11.82 14.61 -18.25
C GLY A 374 -13.20 15.25 -18.05
N GLU A 375 -13.38 16.48 -18.54
CA GLU A 375 -14.64 17.27 -18.44
C GLU A 375 -15.82 16.71 -19.27
N LYS A 376 -15.71 15.49 -19.81
CA LYS A 376 -16.73 14.93 -20.68
C LYS A 376 -17.72 14.11 -19.87
N ILE A 377 -18.91 14.67 -19.69
CA ILE A 377 -20.10 13.95 -19.22
C ILE A 377 -20.31 12.69 -20.08
N LEU A 378 -20.56 11.56 -19.43
CA LEU A 378 -20.95 10.31 -20.08
C LEU A 378 -22.17 10.54 -20.99
N LYS A 379 -21.98 10.46 -22.31
CA LYS A 379 -23.09 10.27 -23.26
C LYS A 379 -23.42 8.79 -23.31
N VAL A 380 -24.33 8.34 -22.46
CA VAL A 380 -24.96 7.03 -22.62
C VAL A 380 -25.86 7.11 -23.84
N LYS A 381 -25.53 6.40 -24.92
CA LYS A 381 -26.51 6.17 -26.00
C LYS A 381 -27.52 5.17 -25.49
N THR A 382 -28.67 5.67 -25.04
CA THR A 382 -29.81 4.79 -24.78
C THR A 382 -30.36 4.28 -26.12
N PRO A 383 -31.04 3.12 -26.17
CA PRO A 383 -31.61 2.59 -27.40
C PRO A 383 -32.62 3.52 -28.12
N GLU A 384 -32.97 4.69 -27.56
CA GLU A 384 -33.87 5.66 -28.18
C GLU A 384 -33.38 7.12 -28.17
N GLY A 385 -32.06 7.37 -28.04
CA GLY A 385 -31.46 8.71 -28.23
C GLY A 385 -30.77 9.27 -27.00
#